data_AF-A0A9P6V6X6-F1
#
_entry.id   AF-A0A9P6V6X6-F1
#
_cell.length_a   1.000
_cell.length_b   1.000
_cell.length_c   1.000
_cell.angle_alpha   90.00
_cell.angle_beta   90.00
_cell.angle_gamma   90.00
#
_symmetry.space_group_name_H-M   'P 1'
#
loop_
_entity.id
_entity.type
_entity.pdbx_description
1 polymer ?
#
loop_
_entity_poly.entity_id
_entity_poly.type
_entity_poly.pdbx_seq_one_letter_code
_entity_poly.pdbx_strand_id
1 'polypeptide(L)'
;MSSNNNNYTIHYSGNNSQGNHYCNRGDSTASGGSYHYSNSNGSYYYQNSNGSTYYNNPNTGYAKYTPPSGNSNSGNSGNSGGYGRKY
;
A
#
# COMPACT_ATOMS: atom_id res chain seq x y z
N MET A 1 -26.19 4.37 28.79
CA MET A 1 -26.12 3.11 28.02
C MET A 1 -26.78 3.42 26.67
N SER A 2 -26.14 3.39 25.50
CA SER A 2 -25.08 2.53 24.99
C SER A 2 -24.26 3.32 23.96
N SER A 3 -22.93 3.35 24.11
CA SER A 3 -22.03 3.81 23.04
C SER A 3 -22.00 2.72 21.97
N ASN A 4 -22.55 2.99 20.80
CA ASN A 4 -22.35 2.16 19.61
C ASN A 4 -20.90 2.32 19.14
N ASN A 5 -20.02 1.49 19.71
CA ASN A 5 -18.58 1.47 19.48
C ASN A 5 -18.26 0.28 18.56
N ASN A 6 -18.76 0.32 17.33
CA ASN A 6 -18.53 -0.65 16.25
C ASN A 6 -18.62 0.17 14.94
N ASN A 7 -17.63 0.36 14.07
CA ASN A 7 -16.54 -0.49 13.63
C ASN A 7 -15.45 0.39 12.98
N TYR A 8 -14.18 0.00 13.06
CA TYR A 8 -13.00 0.81 12.69
C TYR A 8 -12.90 1.15 11.18
N THR A 9 -13.20 2.39 10.81
CA THR A 9 -12.66 3.02 9.58
C THR A 9 -11.69 4.13 9.98
N ILE A 10 -10.55 3.77 10.59
CA ILE A 10 -9.52 4.78 10.85
C ILE A 10 -8.86 5.15 9.51
N HIS A 11 -9.28 6.28 8.97
CA HIS A 11 -8.59 6.96 7.88
C HIS A 11 -7.77 8.12 8.45
N TYR A 12 -6.60 7.79 8.97
CA TYR A 12 -5.57 8.78 9.33
C TYR A 12 -4.56 8.87 8.19
N SER A 13 -4.25 10.09 7.78
CA SER A 13 -3.11 10.37 6.91
C SER A 13 -2.13 11.30 7.61
N GLY A 14 -0.87 11.23 7.20
CA GLY A 14 0.17 12.09 7.73
C GLY A 14 1.31 12.24 6.73
N ASN A 15 2.01 13.36 6.85
CA ASN A 15 3.21 13.64 6.11
C ASN A 15 4.38 13.72 7.09
N ASN A 16 5.51 13.09 6.77
CA ASN A 16 6.73 13.34 7.51
C ASN A 16 7.50 14.52 6.91
N SER A 17 8.48 15.04 7.65
CA SER A 17 9.30 16.21 7.25
C SER A 17 10.06 15.99 5.93
N GLN A 18 10.21 14.75 5.47
CA GLN A 18 10.85 14.39 4.20
C GLN A 18 9.86 14.37 3.03
N GLY A 19 8.59 14.73 3.26
CA GLY A 19 7.53 14.77 2.25
C GLY A 19 6.93 13.40 1.93
N ASN A 20 7.25 12.35 2.68
CA ASN A 20 6.58 11.06 2.51
C ASN A 20 5.19 11.15 3.15
N HIS A 21 4.21 10.57 2.48
CA HIS A 21 2.81 10.57 2.91
C HIS A 21 2.36 9.14 3.21
N TYR A 22 1.80 8.96 4.40
CA TYR A 22 1.16 7.74 4.84
C TYR A 22 -0.34 7.96 4.92
N CYS A 23 -1.12 7.00 4.46
CA CYS A 23 -2.58 6.99 4.59
C CYS A 23 -3.04 5.59 5.00
N ASN A 24 -3.58 5.48 6.21
CA ASN A 24 -4.30 4.30 6.62
C ASN A 24 -5.69 4.29 5.96
N ARG A 25 -6.09 3.13 5.45
CA ARG A 25 -7.35 2.90 4.74
C ARG A 25 -8.34 2.06 5.53
N GLY A 26 -8.08 1.82 6.82
CA GLY A 26 -8.92 1.03 7.70
C GLY A 26 -8.50 -0.44 7.78
N ASP A 27 -9.47 -1.29 8.09
CA ASP A 27 -9.21 -2.68 8.43
C ASP A 27 -8.66 -3.52 7.26
N SER A 28 -7.90 -4.57 7.61
CA SER A 28 -7.36 -5.57 6.69
C SER A 28 -7.29 -6.90 7.42
N THR A 29 -7.28 -8.00 6.67
CA THR A 29 -6.94 -9.33 7.18
C THR A 29 -5.47 -9.42 7.60
N ALA A 30 -4.60 -8.52 7.13
CA ALA A 30 -3.23 -8.41 7.59
C ALA A 30 -3.09 -7.48 8.80
N SER A 31 -2.14 -7.81 9.68
CA SER A 31 -1.78 -6.99 10.83
C SER A 31 -1.41 -5.57 10.39
N GLY A 32 -1.98 -4.56 11.07
CA GLY A 32 -1.76 -3.14 10.76
C GLY A 32 -2.75 -2.53 9.77
N GLY A 33 -3.71 -3.30 9.26
CA GLY A 33 -4.77 -2.77 8.40
C GLY A 33 -4.34 -2.57 6.95
N SER A 34 -5.20 -1.90 6.19
CA SER A 34 -4.95 -1.48 4.81
C SER A 34 -4.28 -0.12 4.83
N TYR A 35 -3.23 0.09 4.04
CA TYR A 35 -2.59 1.41 3.99
C TYR A 35 -1.87 1.67 2.67
N HIS A 36 -1.64 2.95 2.40
CA HIS A 36 -0.86 3.45 1.28
C HIS A 36 0.25 4.33 1.83
N TYR A 37 1.49 4.04 1.43
CA TYR A 37 2.65 4.86 1.72
C TYR A 37 3.26 5.34 0.40
N SER A 38 3.35 6.66 0.23
CA SER A 38 3.96 7.29 -0.93
C SER A 38 5.17 8.08 -0.48
N ASN A 39 6.33 7.77 -1.05
CA ASN A 39 7.57 8.44 -0.76
C ASN A 39 7.74 9.69 -1.63
N SER A 40 8.49 10.67 -1.14
CA SER A 40 8.80 11.89 -1.91
C SER A 40 9.62 11.61 -3.17
N ASN A 41 10.35 10.50 -3.22
CA ASN A 41 11.01 10.03 -4.43
C ASN A 41 10.04 9.46 -5.48
N GLY A 42 8.73 9.37 -5.22
CA GLY A 42 7.73 8.84 -6.14
C GLY A 42 7.53 7.32 -6.08
N SER A 43 8.33 6.59 -5.29
CA SER A 43 8.02 5.19 -4.96
C SER A 43 6.83 5.10 -4.03
N TYR A 44 6.06 4.02 -4.13
CA TYR A 44 4.87 3.81 -3.32
C TYR A 44 4.72 2.35 -2.90
N TYR A 45 4.00 2.16 -1.80
CA TYR A 45 3.70 0.88 -1.19
C TYR A 45 2.23 0.80 -0.81
N TYR A 46 1.59 -0.30 -1.15
CA TYR A 46 0.22 -0.62 -0.79
C TYR A 46 0.19 -1.88 0.08
N GLN A 47 -0.60 -1.83 1.14
CA GLN A 47 -1.12 -3.02 1.81
C GLN A 47 -2.62 -3.06 1.63
N ASN A 48 -3.09 -4.11 0.97
CA ASN A 48 -4.49 -4.31 0.68
C ASN A 48 -5.19 -4.98 1.86
N SER A 49 -6.52 -4.87 1.86
CA SER A 49 -7.39 -5.47 2.89
C SER A 49 -7.35 -7.00 2.91
N ASN A 50 -6.93 -7.62 1.82
CA ASN A 50 -6.74 -9.07 1.73
C ASN A 50 -5.37 -9.54 2.26
N GLY A 51 -4.51 -8.61 2.70
CA GLY A 51 -3.16 -8.87 3.18
C GLY A 51 -2.08 -8.99 2.10
N SER A 52 -2.44 -8.82 0.83
CA SER A 52 -1.44 -8.65 -0.23
C SER A 52 -0.77 -7.29 -0.11
N THR A 53 0.48 -7.21 -0.54
CA THR A 53 1.24 -5.97 -0.59
C THR A 53 1.84 -5.74 -1.96
N TYR A 54 2.00 -4.47 -2.32
CA TYR A 54 2.57 -4.07 -3.60
C TYR A 54 3.51 -2.89 -3.38
N TYR A 55 4.75 -3.07 -3.79
CA TYR A 55 5.76 -2.02 -3.80
C TYR A 55 6.12 -1.68 -5.24
N ASN A 56 6.21 -0.39 -5.58
CA ASN A 56 6.73 0.06 -6.86
C ASN A 56 7.64 1.27 -6.68
N ASN A 57 8.78 1.24 -7.36
CA ASN A 57 9.72 2.34 -7.43
C ASN A 57 9.98 2.70 -8.91
N PRO A 58 9.27 3.71 -9.43
CA PRO A 58 9.36 4.08 -10.84
C PRO A 58 10.76 4.56 -11.25
N ASN A 59 11.57 5.10 -10.32
CA ASN A 59 12.93 5.56 -10.65
C ASN A 59 13.89 4.41 -10.95
N THR A 60 13.61 3.22 -10.41
CA THR A 60 14.44 2.02 -10.58
C THR A 60 13.80 1.00 -11.51
N GLY A 61 12.53 1.18 -11.86
CA GLY A 61 11.73 0.17 -12.57
C GLY A 61 11.40 -1.06 -11.73
N TYR A 62 11.65 -1.03 -10.42
CA TYR A 62 11.43 -2.16 -9.53
C TYR A 62 9.98 -2.19 -9.04
N ALA A 63 9.29 -3.30 -9.27
CA ALA A 63 8.00 -3.59 -8.68
C ALA A 63 8.02 -4.96 -8.00
N LYS A 64 7.42 -5.05 -6.82
CA LYS A 64 7.29 -6.30 -6.05
C LYS A 64 5.85 -6.44 -5.57
N TYR A 65 5.20 -7.51 -5.99
CA TYR A 65 3.93 -7.95 -5.44
C TYR A 65 4.18 -9.08 -4.45
N THR A 66 3.63 -8.96 -3.24
CA THR A 66 3.65 -10.03 -2.24
C THR A 66 2.21 -10.47 -1.99
N PRO A 67 1.84 -11.71 -2.35
CA PRO A 67 0.52 -12.24 -2.04
C PRO A 67 0.32 -12.42 -0.52
N PRO A 68 -0.92 -12.52 -0.04
CA PRO A 68 -1.19 -12.74 1.37
C PRO A 68 -0.71 -14.13 1.80
N SER A 69 -0.33 -14.28 3.07
CA SER A 69 0.18 -15.55 3.63
C SER A 69 -0.83 -16.67 3.36
N GLY A 70 -0.48 -17.60 2.49
CA GLY A 70 -1.38 -18.65 2.01
C GLY A 70 -1.32 -18.85 0.50
N ASN A 71 -0.78 -17.90 -0.26
CA ASN A 71 -0.58 -18.04 -1.69
C ASN A 71 0.87 -17.70 -2.06
N SER A 72 1.83 -18.54 -1.67
CA SER A 72 3.27 -18.34 -1.90
C SER A 72 3.67 -18.50 -3.37
N ASN A 73 3.13 -17.68 -4.25
CA ASN A 73 3.71 -17.41 -5.56
C ASN A 73 4.30 -16.01 -5.49
N SER A 74 5.51 -15.90 -4.93
CA SER A 74 6.35 -14.71 -5.03
C SER A 74 6.84 -14.60 -6.49
N GLY A 75 5.91 -14.29 -7.40
CA GLY A 75 6.20 -13.95 -8.77
C GLY A 75 6.93 -12.61 -8.76
N ASN A 76 8.24 -12.65 -9.03
CA ASN A 76 8.97 -11.48 -9.47
C ASN A 76 8.44 -11.10 -10.86
N SER A 77 7.27 -10.44 -10.91
CA SER A 77 6.74 -9.86 -12.13
C SER A 77 7.47 -8.55 -12.36
N GLY A 78 8.74 -8.66 -12.78
CA GLY A 78 9.38 -7.60 -13.52
C GLY A 78 8.65 -7.49 -14.86
N ASN A 79 7.61 -6.65 -14.92
CA ASN A 79 6.92 -6.34 -16.16
C ASN A 79 7.37 -4.96 -16.65
N SER A 80 8.39 -5.01 -17.50
CA SER A 80 8.49 -4.31 -18.78
C SER A 80 7.63 -3.06 -18.96
N GLY A 81 8.32 -1.91 -18.88
CA GLY A 81 8.15 -0.76 -19.76
C GLY A 81 6.72 -0.26 -20.09
N GLY A 82 6.37 0.91 -19.56
CA GLY A 82 5.25 1.67 -20.12
C GLY A 82 4.80 2.85 -19.29
N TYR A 83 5.66 3.84 -19.04
CA TYR A 83 5.22 5.16 -18.56
C TYR A 83 4.51 5.93 -19.71
N GLY A 84 3.32 5.48 -20.08
CA GLY A 84 2.43 6.20 -20.99
C GLY A 84 1.75 7.36 -20.27
N ARG A 85 2.44 8.49 -20.12
CA ARG A 85 1.80 9.78 -19.84
C ARG A 85 0.89 10.13 -21.02
N LYS A 86 -0.42 10.28 -20.79
CA LYS A 86 -1.30 11.05 -21.69
C LYS A 86 -2.13 12.02 -20.85
N TYR A 87 -1.63 13.25 -20.88
CA TYR A 87 -2.22 14.58 -20.68
C TYR A 87 -3.40 14.70 -19.73
#